data_AF-A0A561F1Y8-F1
#
_entry.id   AF-A0A561F1Y8-F1
#
_cell.length_a   1.000
_cell.length_b   1.000
_cell.length_c   1.000
_cell.angle_alpha   90.00
_cell.angle_beta   90.00
_cell.angle_gamma   90.00
#
_symmetry.space_group_name_H-M   'P 1'
#
loop_
_entity.id
_entity.type
_entity.pdbx_description
1 polymer ?
#
loop_
_entity_poly.entity_id
_entity_poly.type
_entity_poly.pdbx_seq_one_letter_code
_entity_poly.pdbx_strand_id
1 'polypeptide(L)'
;MFFTSGPGRRTESVSVDYIFDADTAVLAWESLLTGVTLEELRHRGEPRIVRARQCGDEEFALSSALRTALAEADHERLQRLAHQWADLEARDGYHDPVTAEEARELLTGLAALAREAGKSHNIHCRWG
;
A
#
# COMPACT_ATOMS: atom_id res chain seq x y z
N MET A 1 0.98 -5.52 -15.20
CA MET A 1 -0.13 -5.17 -14.27
C MET A 1 -1.47 -5.69 -14.77
N PHE A 2 -2.12 -6.61 -14.05
CA PHE A 2 -3.50 -7.04 -14.33
C PHE A 2 -4.40 -6.68 -13.15
N PHE A 3 -5.37 -5.79 -13.37
CA PHE A 3 -6.41 -5.47 -12.37
C PHE A 3 -7.45 -6.60 -12.38
N THR A 4 -7.53 -7.38 -11.30
CA THR A 4 -8.57 -8.41 -11.17
C THR A 4 -9.66 -7.93 -10.21
N SER A 5 -10.84 -7.64 -10.77
CA SER A 5 -12.05 -7.33 -10.01
C SER A 5 -12.65 -8.62 -9.46
N GLY A 6 -12.78 -8.74 -8.14
CA GLY A 6 -13.39 -9.89 -7.46
C GLY A 6 -14.89 -9.70 -7.20
N PRO A 7 -15.74 -10.74 -7.32
CA PRO A 7 -17.20 -10.59 -7.18
C PRO A 7 -17.64 -10.63 -5.71
N GLY A 8 -18.16 -9.51 -5.18
CA GLY A 8 -18.95 -9.54 -3.94
C GLY A 8 -19.23 -8.19 -3.26
N ARG A 9 -18.29 -7.25 -3.34
CA ARG A 9 -18.44 -5.81 -3.07
C ARG A 9 -17.45 -5.15 -4.02
N ARG A 10 -17.67 -3.91 -4.47
CA ARG A 10 -16.71 -3.21 -5.35
C ARG A 10 -15.40 -3.00 -4.58
N THR A 11 -14.53 -4.00 -4.60
CA THR A 11 -13.21 -4.02 -3.99
C THR A 11 -12.24 -4.08 -5.15
N GLU A 12 -11.49 -3.00 -5.31
CA GLU A 12 -10.40 -2.95 -6.28
C GLU A 12 -9.12 -3.36 -5.56
N SER A 13 -8.38 -4.27 -6.18
CA SER A 13 -7.16 -4.84 -5.64
C SER A 13 -6.01 -4.73 -6.63
N VAL A 14 -4.83 -4.38 -6.12
CA VAL A 14 -3.57 -4.49 -6.86
C VAL A 14 -2.92 -5.82 -6.46
N SER A 15 -2.49 -6.58 -7.46
CA SER A 15 -1.60 -7.73 -7.30
C SER A 15 -0.20 -7.34 -7.74
N VAL A 16 0.81 -7.80 -7.03
CA VAL A 16 2.24 -7.57 -7.30
C VAL A 16 2.95 -8.92 -7.37
N ASP A 17 3.92 -9.03 -8.28
CA ASP A 17 4.69 -10.27 -8.51
C ASP A 17 5.92 -10.40 -7.57
N TYR A 18 6.10 -9.46 -6.63
CA TYR A 18 7.25 -9.39 -5.72
C TYR A 18 6.80 -9.46 -4.25
N ILE A 19 7.64 -10.06 -3.41
CA ILE A 19 7.33 -10.39 -2.01
C ILE A 19 7.90 -9.31 -1.10
N PHE A 20 7.02 -8.61 -0.38
CA PHE A 20 7.38 -7.70 0.70
C PHE A 20 6.41 -7.88 1.87
N ASP A 21 6.80 -7.41 3.06
CA ASP A 21 5.92 -7.43 4.21
C ASP A 21 4.84 -6.35 4.08
N ALA A 22 3.63 -6.80 3.77
CA ALA A 22 2.46 -5.96 3.54
C ALA A 22 2.11 -5.03 4.70
N ASP A 23 2.22 -5.53 5.94
CA ASP A 23 1.94 -4.78 7.17
C ASP A 23 2.90 -3.60 7.31
N THR A 24 4.20 -3.91 7.20
CA THR A 24 5.29 -2.94 7.29
C THR A 24 5.22 -1.92 6.16
N ALA A 25 4.91 -2.35 4.93
CA ALA A 25 4.83 -1.45 3.79
C ALA A 25 3.69 -0.43 3.91
N VAL A 26 2.48 -0.86 4.28
CA VAL A 26 1.33 0.05 4.44
C VAL A 26 1.60 1.08 5.54
N LEU A 27 2.22 0.67 6.64
CA LEU A 27 2.65 1.57 7.71
C LEU A 27 3.73 2.56 7.26
N ALA A 28 4.74 2.07 6.54
CA ALA A 28 5.81 2.90 6.00
C ALA A 28 5.26 3.97 5.06
N TRP A 29 4.33 3.60 4.17
CA TRP A 29 3.74 4.57 3.24
C TRP A 29 2.92 5.63 3.96
N GLU A 30 2.09 5.26 4.93
CA GLU A 30 1.31 6.24 5.70
C GLU A 30 2.23 7.16 6.50
N SER A 31 3.28 6.62 7.10
CA SER A 31 4.27 7.41 7.82
C SER A 31 4.98 8.41 6.90
N LEU A 32 5.47 7.96 5.74
CA LEU A 32 6.15 8.81 4.77
C LEU A 32 5.24 9.87 4.15
N LEU A 33 3.95 9.57 3.96
CA LEU A 33 2.99 10.49 3.34
C LEU A 33 2.43 11.52 4.32
N THR A 34 2.16 11.12 5.56
CA THR A 34 1.47 11.95 6.57
C THR A 34 2.43 12.56 7.60
N GLY A 35 3.65 12.04 7.69
CA GLY A 35 4.64 12.41 8.72
C GLY A 35 4.35 11.82 10.10
N VAL A 36 3.32 10.99 10.25
CA VAL A 36 2.98 10.30 11.51
C VAL A 36 3.97 9.17 11.74
N THR A 37 4.39 8.93 12.99
CA THR A 37 5.35 7.85 13.28
C THR A 37 4.70 6.47 13.24
N LEU A 38 5.50 5.43 12.97
CA LEU A 38 5.04 4.03 13.01
C LEU A 38 4.40 3.66 14.36
N GLU A 39 4.95 4.15 15.48
CA GLU A 39 4.37 3.89 16.81
C GLU A 39 2.97 4.49 16.98
N GLU A 40 2.76 5.71 16.47
CA GLU A 40 1.43 6.35 16.51
C GLU A 40 0.42 5.61 15.63
N LEU A 41 0.85 5.12 14.46
CA LEU A 41 -0.01 4.31 13.58
C LEU A 41 -0.41 2.99 14.24
N ARG A 42 0.55 2.29 14.86
CA ARG A 42 0.28 1.06 15.63
C ARG A 42 -0.63 1.32 16.82
N HIS A 43 -0.47 2.45 17.51
CA HIS A 43 -1.36 2.84 18.61
C HIS A 43 -2.80 3.10 18.14
N ARG A 44 -2.99 3.55 16.90
CA ARG A 44 -4.31 3.71 16.26
C ARG A 44 -4.92 2.41 15.75
N GLY A 45 -4.19 1.28 15.87
CA GLY A 45 -4.60 -0.02 15.37
C GLY A 45 -4.47 -0.17 13.86
N GLU A 46 -3.55 0.56 13.24
CA GLU A 46 -3.18 0.40 11.84
C GLU A 46 -1.94 -0.52 11.69
N PRO A 47 -1.81 -1.24 10.55
CA PRO A 47 -2.79 -1.32 9.48
C PRO A 47 -3.94 -2.25 9.87
N ARG A 48 -5.15 -1.95 9.39
CA ARG A 48 -6.31 -2.81 9.65
C ARG A 48 -6.33 -4.02 8.71
N ILE A 49 -6.02 -5.18 9.27
CA ILE A 49 -6.16 -6.47 8.58
C ILE A 49 -7.65 -6.78 8.41
N VAL A 50 -8.14 -6.89 7.17
CA VAL A 50 -9.56 -7.20 6.89
C VAL A 50 -9.77 -8.68 6.64
N ARG A 51 -8.79 -9.36 6.04
CA ARG A 51 -8.75 -10.82 6.00
C ARG A 51 -7.31 -11.30 6.11
N ALA A 52 -7.06 -12.15 7.11
CA ALA A 52 -5.89 -13.03 7.12
C ALA A 52 -6.35 -14.42 6.67
N ARG A 53 -5.86 -14.91 5.53
CA ARG A 53 -6.05 -16.32 5.14
C ARG A 53 -4.79 -17.09 5.48
N GLN A 54 -4.94 -18.32 5.97
CA GLN A 54 -3.84 -19.15 6.51
C GLN A 54 -2.79 -19.61 5.46
N CYS A 55 -2.71 -18.97 4.30
CA CYS A 55 -1.86 -19.38 3.18
C CYS A 55 -1.32 -18.17 2.41
N GLY A 56 -0.79 -17.15 3.10
CA GLY A 56 -0.03 -16.04 2.50
C GLY A 56 -0.84 -14.97 1.74
N ASP A 57 -2.13 -15.21 1.49
CA ASP A 57 -3.05 -14.26 0.85
C ASP A 57 -3.69 -13.39 1.93
N GLU A 58 -3.00 -12.32 2.32
CA GLU A 58 -3.49 -11.34 3.28
C GLU A 58 -4.11 -10.13 2.56
N GLU A 59 -5.27 -9.70 3.04
CA GLU A 59 -6.01 -8.56 2.50
C GLU A 59 -6.10 -7.46 3.57
N PHE A 60 -5.44 -6.34 3.31
CA PHE A 60 -5.35 -5.22 4.23
C PHE A 60 -6.21 -4.06 3.73
N ALA A 61 -6.96 -3.42 4.64
CA ALA A 61 -7.60 -2.15 4.32
C ALA A 61 -6.62 -1.01 4.53
N LEU A 62 -6.47 -0.18 3.51
CA LEU A 62 -5.77 1.10 3.67
C LEU A 62 -6.60 2.02 4.58
N SER A 63 -5.94 2.65 5.54
CA SER A 63 -6.56 3.65 6.42
C SER A 63 -7.17 4.78 5.60
N SER A 64 -8.17 5.47 6.14
CA SER A 64 -8.79 6.63 5.46
C SER A 64 -7.77 7.76 5.23
N ALA A 65 -6.81 7.90 6.12
CA ALA A 65 -5.72 8.87 6.02
C ALA A 65 -4.78 8.53 4.87
N LEU A 66 -4.31 7.28 4.79
CA LEU A 66 -3.45 6.80 3.71
C LEU A 66 -4.16 6.88 2.35
N ARG A 67 -5.43 6.49 2.27
CA ARG A 67 -6.23 6.61 1.04
C ARG A 67 -6.36 8.05 0.56
N THR A 68 -6.61 8.97 1.49
CA THR A 68 -6.72 10.41 1.17
C THR A 68 -5.37 10.94 0.70
N ALA A 69 -4.31 10.62 1.42
CA ALA A 69 -2.96 11.03 1.06
C ALA A 69 -2.51 10.49 -0.31
N LEU A 70 -2.84 9.23 -0.64
CA LEU A 70 -2.58 8.63 -1.96
C LEU A 70 -3.40 9.29 -3.06
N ALA A 71 -4.69 9.55 -2.81
CA ALA A 71 -5.56 10.20 -3.79
C ALA A 71 -5.10 11.64 -4.12
N GLU A 72 -4.64 12.38 -3.10
CA GLU A 72 -4.15 13.76 -3.19
C GLU A 72 -2.68 13.86 -3.63
N ALA A 73 -1.91 12.76 -3.61
CA ALA A 73 -0.50 12.81 -3.98
C ALA A 73 -0.30 13.00 -5.49
N ASP A 74 0.34 14.12 -5.87
CA ASP A 74 0.80 14.35 -7.23
C ASP A 74 1.93 13.38 -7.63
N HIS A 75 2.21 13.30 -8.93
CA HIS A 75 3.21 12.38 -9.50
C HIS A 75 4.59 12.51 -8.83
N GLU A 76 5.07 13.74 -8.59
CA GLU A 76 6.36 13.95 -7.92
C GLU A 76 6.37 13.45 -6.46
N ARG A 77 5.23 13.53 -5.77
CA ARG A 77 5.11 13.05 -4.39
C ARG A 77 5.09 11.53 -4.33
N LEU A 78 4.40 10.89 -5.28
CA LEU A 78 4.43 9.43 -5.45
C LEU A 78 5.83 8.92 -5.83
N GLN A 79 6.53 9.64 -6.71
CA GLN A 79 7.90 9.29 -7.08
C GLN A 79 8.86 9.38 -5.88
N ARG A 80 8.78 10.46 -5.08
CA ARG A 80 9.59 10.58 -3.86
C ARG A 80 9.27 9.47 -2.86
N LEU A 81 7.99 9.17 -2.67
CA LEU A 81 7.55 8.08 -1.80
C LEU A 81 8.14 6.74 -2.26
N ALA A 82 8.08 6.44 -3.56
CA ALA A 82 8.63 5.22 -4.12
C ALA A 82 10.14 5.09 -3.88
N HIS A 83 10.91 6.17 -4.09
CA HIS A 83 12.34 6.17 -3.82
C HIS A 83 12.67 5.99 -2.34
N GLN A 84 11.93 6.67 -1.46
CA GLN A 84 12.14 6.57 -0.01
C GLN A 84 11.80 5.18 0.51
N TRP A 85 10.72 4.58 0.03
CA TRP A 85 10.34 3.23 0.42
C TRP A 85 11.31 2.18 -0.10
N ALA A 86 11.72 2.25 -1.38
CA ALA A 86 12.72 1.35 -1.93
C ALA A 86 14.08 1.42 -1.19
N ASP A 87 14.51 2.61 -0.78
CA ASP A 87 15.72 2.79 0.03
C ASP A 87 15.57 2.20 1.45
N LEU A 88 14.37 2.23 2.04
CA LEU A 88 14.09 1.54 3.31
C LEU A 88 14.15 0.02 3.16
N GLU A 89 13.50 -0.55 2.15
CA GLU A 89 13.52 -2.00 1.87
C GLU A 89 14.94 -2.50 1.60
N ALA A 90 15.73 -1.75 0.84
CA ALA A 90 17.12 -2.08 0.56
C ALA A 90 18.01 -2.07 1.83
N ARG A 91 17.65 -1.29 2.85
CA ARG A 91 18.37 -1.24 4.13
C ARG A 91 17.95 -2.34 5.09
N ASP A 92 16.73 -2.84 4.97
CA ASP A 92 16.20 -3.91 5.82
C ASP A 92 16.81 -5.29 5.49
N GLY A 93 17.55 -5.38 4.37
CA GLY A 93 18.41 -6.53 4.06
C GLY A 93 17.69 -7.68 3.36
N TYR A 94 16.53 -7.42 2.73
CA TYR A 94 15.87 -8.39 1.86
C TYR A 94 16.76 -8.77 0.68
N HIS A 95 16.73 -10.06 0.29
CA HIS A 95 17.56 -10.61 -0.78
C HIS A 95 17.18 -10.06 -2.16
N ASP A 96 15.93 -9.62 -2.31
CA ASP A 96 15.37 -9.03 -3.53
C ASP A 96 14.50 -7.83 -3.11
N PRO A 97 15.12 -6.66 -2.83
CA PRO A 97 14.40 -5.49 -2.35
C PRO A 97 13.60 -4.85 -3.48
N VAL A 98 12.42 -4.34 -3.14
CA VAL A 98 11.57 -3.61 -4.09
C VAL A 98 12.36 -2.45 -4.71
N THR A 99 12.44 -2.42 -6.04
CA THR A 99 13.09 -1.32 -6.74
C THR A 99 12.22 -0.06 -6.70
N ALA A 100 12.84 1.11 -6.86
CA ALA A 100 12.10 2.36 -6.94
C ALA A 100 11.09 2.41 -8.11
N GLU A 101 11.34 1.66 -9.19
CA GLU A 101 10.42 1.57 -10.32
C GLU A 101 9.19 0.72 -9.99
N GLU A 102 9.38 -0.45 -9.38
CA GLU A 102 8.30 -1.32 -8.91
C GLU A 102 7.45 -0.65 -7.83
N ALA A 103 8.11 0.03 -6.89
CA ALA A 103 7.46 0.84 -5.88
C ALA A 103 6.61 1.95 -6.51
N ARG A 104 7.12 2.62 -7.55
CA ARG A 104 6.39 3.68 -8.25
C ARG A 104 5.16 3.13 -8.99
N GLU A 105 5.31 2.00 -9.68
CA GLU A 105 4.19 1.36 -10.40
C GLU A 105 3.06 1.00 -9.41
N LEU A 106 3.41 0.36 -8.31
CA LEU A 106 2.46 -0.01 -7.25
C LEU A 106 1.77 1.22 -6.66
N LEU A 107 2.53 2.21 -6.21
CA LEU A 107 1.98 3.41 -5.56
C LEU A 107 1.12 4.24 -6.53
N THR A 108 1.48 4.26 -7.81
CA THR A 108 0.66 4.92 -8.85
C THR A 108 -0.65 4.17 -9.08
N GLY A 109 -0.61 2.83 -9.12
CA GLY A 109 -1.81 2.00 -9.20
C GLY A 109 -2.73 2.21 -8.00
N LEU A 110 -2.18 2.21 -6.79
CA LEU A 110 -2.92 2.47 -5.56
C LEU A 110 -3.51 3.88 -5.51
N ALA A 111 -2.78 4.90 -5.97
CA ALA A 111 -3.30 6.26 -6.07
C ALA A 111 -4.44 6.38 -7.08
N ALA A 112 -4.36 5.68 -8.22
CA ALA A 112 -5.46 5.61 -9.19
C ALA A 112 -6.70 4.97 -8.57
N LEU A 113 -6.54 3.80 -7.93
CA LEU A 113 -7.63 3.14 -7.21
C LEU A 113 -8.21 4.04 -6.11
N ALA A 114 -7.37 4.79 -5.39
CA ALA A 114 -7.84 5.70 -4.34
C ALA A 114 -8.67 6.86 -4.87
N ARG A 115 -8.37 7.33 -6.09
CA ARG A 115 -9.17 8.34 -6.78
C ARG A 115 -10.49 7.78 -7.29
N GLU A 116 -10.49 6.55 -7.82
CA GLU A 116 -11.69 5.90 -8.38
C GLU A 116 -12.65 5.37 -7.32
N ALA A 117 -12.12 4.84 -6.21
CA ALA A 117 -12.87 4.32 -5.07
C ALA A 117 -13.71 5.41 -4.35
N GLY A 118 -13.36 6.69 -4.50
CA GLY A 118 -13.95 7.79 -3.73
C GLY A 118 -13.79 7.59 -2.21
N LYS A 119 -14.44 8.41 -1.37
CA LYS A 119 -14.34 8.32 0.11
C LYS A 119 -15.01 7.06 0.71
N SER A 120 -15.83 6.34 -0.05
CA SER A 120 -16.75 5.33 0.48
C SER A 120 -16.37 3.87 0.22
N HIS A 121 -15.35 3.57 -0.59
CA HIS A 121 -14.93 2.20 -0.90
C HIS A 121 -13.59 1.85 -0.25
N ASN A 122 -13.52 0.73 0.47
CA ASN A 122 -12.26 0.24 1.02
C ASN A 122 -11.38 -0.30 -0.12
N ILE A 123 -10.13 0.16 -0.15
CA ILE A 123 -9.10 -0.35 -1.05
C ILE A 123 -8.38 -1.46 -0.32
N HIS A 124 -8.22 -2.58 -1.02
CA HIS A 124 -7.64 -3.78 -0.48
C HIS A 124 -6.38 -4.12 -1.28
N CYS A 125 -5.26 -4.28 -0.59
CA CYS A 125 -4.04 -4.79 -1.23
C CYS A 125 -4.03 -6.33 -1.10
N ARG A 126 -3.77 -7.04 -2.20
CA ARG A 126 -3.60 -8.51 -2.22
C ARG A 126 -2.15 -8.81 -2.59
N TRP A 127 -1.56 -9.74 -1.85
CA TRP A 127 -0.21 -10.26 -2.13
C TRP A 127 -0.28 -11.76 -2.34
N GLY A 128 0.44 -12.27 -3.34
CA GLY A 128 0.49 -13.69 -3.69
C GLY A 128 1.48 -13.97 -4.79
#